data_AF-A0A9E1YT71-F1
#
_entry.id   AF-A0A9E1YT71-F1
#
_cell.length_a   1.000
_cell.length_b   1.000
_cell.length_c   1.000
_cell.angle_alpha   90.00
_cell.angle_beta   90.00
_cell.angle_gamma   90.00
#
_symmetry.space_group_name_H-M   'P 1'
#
loop_
_entity.id
_entity.type
_entity.pdbx_description
1 polymer ?
#
loop_
_entity_poly.entity_id
_entity_poly.type
_entity_poly.pdbx_seq_one_letter_code
_entity_poly.pdbx_strand_id
1 'polypeptide(L)'
;ILERLDAVNLSGKVRADVLALVDGYLTYERDEPALWRTLFDFSLPGGSEIPESFSHQIAGGLTRVEHALAPLGLSATEQATAARTLWAGLHGIISLARSSGLARSGVGSTDALARHFAVTYLAGLTAAA
;
A
#
# COMPACT_ATOMS: atom_id res chain seq x y z
N ILE A 1 -8.11 -3.74 -7.95
CA ILE A 1 -6.92 -2.98 -7.47
C ILE A 1 -6.26 -2.20 -8.59
N LEU A 2 -5.83 -2.86 -9.67
CA LEU A 2 -5.01 -2.26 -10.74
C LEU A 2 -5.65 -1.04 -11.41
N GLU A 3 -6.88 -1.11 -11.93
CA GLU A 3 -7.53 0.05 -12.59
C GLU A 3 -7.56 1.31 -11.70
N ARG A 4 -7.79 1.06 -10.40
CA ARG A 4 -7.74 2.00 -9.27
C ARG A 4 -6.46 2.83 -9.22
N LEU A 5 -5.37 2.07 -9.06
CA LEU A 5 -4.04 2.64 -8.94
C LEU A 5 -3.57 3.14 -10.29
N ASP A 6 -3.93 2.48 -11.41
CA ASP A 6 -3.61 2.87 -12.78
C ASP A 6 -4.16 4.22 -13.22
N ALA A 7 -5.25 4.67 -12.60
CA ALA A 7 -5.78 6.01 -12.79
C ALA A 7 -4.92 7.11 -12.13
N VAL A 8 -4.02 6.77 -11.19
CA VAL A 8 -3.16 7.78 -10.52
C VAL A 8 -2.09 8.23 -11.50
N ASN A 9 -2.16 9.48 -11.94
CA ASN A 9 -1.12 10.11 -12.74
C ASN A 9 0.01 10.60 -11.84
N LEU A 10 1.22 10.04 -12.01
CA LEU A 10 2.38 10.42 -11.21
C LEU A 10 2.90 11.78 -11.67
N SER A 11 2.96 12.74 -10.75
CA SER A 11 3.41 14.11 -10.99
C SER A 11 4.93 14.26 -10.98
N GLY A 12 5.67 13.23 -10.58
CA GLY A 12 7.11 13.26 -10.35
C GLY A 12 7.49 13.80 -8.95
N LYS A 13 6.50 14.18 -8.14
CA LYS A 13 6.71 14.62 -6.76
C LYS A 13 6.43 13.44 -5.83
N VAL A 14 7.50 12.76 -5.41
CA VAL A 14 7.47 11.52 -4.60
C VAL A 14 6.38 11.54 -3.52
N ARG A 15 6.36 12.57 -2.67
CA ARG A 15 5.38 12.66 -1.57
C ARG A 15 3.93 12.76 -2.06
N ALA A 16 3.66 13.57 -3.08
CA ALA A 16 2.31 13.73 -3.62
C ALA A 16 1.84 12.45 -4.30
N ASP A 17 2.73 11.83 -5.06
CA ASP A 17 2.47 10.61 -5.84
C ASP A 17 2.18 9.42 -4.93
N VAL A 18 3.01 9.22 -3.90
CA VAL A 18 2.78 8.19 -2.89
C VAL A 18 1.49 8.44 -2.12
N LEU A 19 1.18 9.68 -1.73
CA LEU A 19 -0.09 9.97 -1.06
C LEU A 19 -1.30 9.71 -1.96
N ALA A 20 -1.21 9.98 -3.27
CA ALA A 20 -2.27 9.65 -4.21
C ALA A 20 -2.47 8.13 -4.34
N LEU A 21 -1.39 7.35 -4.32
CA LEU A 21 -1.46 5.88 -4.29
C LEU A 21 -2.07 5.35 -2.98
N VAL A 22 -1.72 5.93 -1.84
CA VAL A 22 -2.34 5.63 -0.53
C VAL A 22 -3.85 5.87 -0.58
N ASP A 23 -4.27 7.02 -1.12
CA ASP A 23 -5.68 7.39 -1.23
C ASP A 23 -6.44 6.47 -2.18
N GLY A 24 -5.81 6.05 -3.27
CA GLY A 24 -6.33 5.04 -4.17
C GLY A 24 -6.53 3.68 -3.48
N TYR A 25 -5.58 3.26 -2.64
CA TYR A 25 -5.68 1.99 -1.92
C TYR A 25 -6.77 2.02 -0.83
N LEU A 26 -6.85 3.10 -0.04
CA LEU A 26 -7.92 3.31 0.94
C LEU A 26 -9.29 3.38 0.28
N THR A 27 -9.39 4.01 -0.88
CA THR A 27 -10.64 4.07 -1.65
C THR A 27 -11.03 2.71 -2.19
N TYR A 28 -10.08 1.93 -2.71
CA TYR A 28 -10.35 0.56 -3.16
C TYR A 28 -10.87 -0.32 -2.02
N GLU A 29 -10.24 -0.25 -0.84
CA GLU A 29 -10.71 -1.01 0.32
C GLU A 29 -12.14 -0.63 0.74
N ARG A 30 -12.45 0.67 0.76
CA ARG A 30 -13.77 1.18 1.13
C ARG A 30 -14.86 0.84 0.12
N ASP A 31 -14.54 0.94 -1.17
CA ASP A 31 -15.52 0.76 -2.24
C ASP A 31 -15.75 -0.73 -2.56
N GLU A 32 -14.75 -1.59 -2.36
CA GLU A 32 -14.81 -3.03 -2.64
C GLU A 32 -14.39 -3.91 -1.45
N PRO A 33 -14.99 -3.75 -0.26
CA PRO A 33 -14.53 -4.40 0.98
C PRO A 33 -14.73 -5.92 0.98
N ALA A 34 -15.63 -6.47 0.15
CA ALA A 34 -15.78 -7.92 0.00
C ALA A 34 -14.62 -8.50 -0.81
N LEU A 35 -14.31 -7.89 -1.96
CA LEU A 35 -13.21 -8.33 -2.81
C LEU A 35 -11.86 -8.17 -2.10
N TRP A 36 -11.62 -7.02 -1.46
CA TRP A 36 -10.41 -6.80 -0.67
C TRP A 36 -10.23 -7.91 0.39
N ARG A 37 -11.28 -8.29 1.13
CA ARG A 37 -11.18 -9.39 2.11
C ARG A 37 -10.94 -10.76 1.46
N THR A 38 -11.61 -11.06 0.34
CA THR A 38 -11.34 -12.31 -0.39
C THR A 38 -9.89 -12.42 -0.83
N LEU A 39 -9.27 -11.29 -1.19
CA LEU A 39 -7.90 -11.25 -1.66
C LEU A 39 -6.86 -11.32 -0.52
N PHE A 40 -7.19 -10.80 0.67
CA PHE A 40 -6.21 -10.60 1.74
C PHE A 40 -6.53 -11.30 3.08
N ASP A 41 -7.80 -11.51 3.43
CA ASP A 41 -8.20 -12.21 4.67
C ASP A 41 -8.33 -13.73 4.45
N PHE A 42 -8.70 -14.16 3.24
CA PHE A 42 -8.77 -15.58 2.90
C PHE A 42 -7.38 -16.12 2.57
N SER A 43 -6.64 -16.51 3.61
CA SER A 43 -5.66 -17.58 3.44
C SER A 43 -6.45 -18.82 3.01
N LEU A 44 -6.28 -19.26 1.77
CA LEU A 44 -7.00 -20.42 1.23
C LEU A 44 -6.82 -21.60 2.20
N PRO A 45 -7.90 -22.24 2.68
CA PRO A 45 -7.79 -23.38 3.57
C PRO A 45 -6.90 -24.47 2.92
N GLY A 46 -5.84 -24.87 3.62
CA GLY A 46 -4.99 -25.98 3.16
C GLY A 46 -3.84 -25.62 2.22
N GLY A 47 -3.43 -24.35 2.15
CA GLY A 47 -2.23 -23.96 1.38
C GLY A 47 -2.45 -23.96 -0.13
N SER A 48 -3.70 -23.75 -0.58
CA SER A 48 -3.96 -23.56 -2.01
C SER A 48 -3.22 -22.33 -2.52
N GLU A 49 -2.71 -22.43 -3.75
CA GLU A 49 -1.92 -21.35 -4.35
C GLU A 49 -2.79 -20.11 -4.57
N ILE A 50 -2.19 -18.95 -4.30
CA ILE A 50 -2.74 -17.67 -4.69
C ILE A 50 -2.89 -17.68 -6.23
N PRO A 51 -4.07 -17.34 -6.80
CA PRO A 51 -4.23 -17.27 -8.23
C PRO A 51 -3.14 -16.38 -8.87
N GLU A 52 -2.50 -16.86 -9.94
CA GLU A 52 -1.45 -16.14 -10.66
C GLU A 52 -1.89 -14.71 -11.04
N SER A 53 -3.15 -14.56 -11.47
CA SER A 53 -3.77 -13.27 -11.79
C SER A 53 -3.77 -12.29 -10.63
N PHE A 54 -3.76 -12.75 -9.37
CA PHE A 54 -3.69 -11.90 -8.19
C PHE A 54 -2.24 -11.53 -7.84
N SER A 55 -1.31 -12.48 -7.94
CA SER A 55 0.13 -12.20 -7.79
C SER A 55 0.61 -11.12 -8.77
N HIS A 56 0.12 -11.17 -10.01
CA HIS A 56 0.38 -10.11 -11.00
C HIS A 56 -0.20 -8.75 -10.61
N GLN A 57 -1.37 -8.70 -9.97
CA GLN A 57 -1.97 -7.44 -9.51
C GLN A 57 -1.17 -6.81 -8.38
N ILE A 58 -0.68 -7.61 -7.43
CA ILE A 58 0.19 -7.12 -6.36
C ILE A 58 1.50 -6.60 -6.95
N ALA A 59 2.12 -7.36 -7.87
CA ALA A 59 3.33 -6.94 -8.56
C ALA A 59 3.14 -5.61 -9.30
N GLY A 60 2.06 -5.45 -10.06
CA GLY A 60 1.77 -4.19 -10.76
C GLY A 60 1.59 -3.00 -9.81
N GLY A 61 0.91 -3.20 -8.67
CA GLY A 61 0.80 -2.19 -7.63
C GLY A 61 2.15 -1.79 -7.04
N LEU A 62 3.01 -2.77 -6.74
CA LEU A 62 4.37 -2.54 -6.22
C LEU A 62 5.24 -1.80 -7.23
N THR A 63 5.21 -2.17 -8.51
CA THR A 63 5.93 -1.46 -9.58
C THR A 63 5.51 0.01 -9.65
N ARG A 64 4.22 0.32 -9.43
CA ARG A 64 3.74 1.70 -9.38
C ARG A 64 4.32 2.50 -8.21
N VAL A 65 4.42 1.88 -7.05
CA VAL A 65 5.07 2.48 -5.88
C VAL A 65 6.56 2.69 -6.15
N GLU A 66 7.24 1.71 -6.73
CA GLU A 66 8.64 1.82 -7.16
C GLU A 66 8.83 3.02 -8.11
N HIS A 67 7.96 3.19 -9.10
CA HIS A 67 7.99 4.34 -10.01
C HIS A 67 7.79 5.68 -9.30
N ALA A 68 6.89 5.73 -8.31
CA ALA A 68 6.67 6.93 -7.50
C ALA A 68 7.90 7.28 -6.62
N LEU A 69 8.71 6.28 -6.25
CA LEU A 69 9.93 6.44 -5.46
C LEU A 69 11.17 6.73 -6.32
N ALA A 70 11.13 6.47 -7.63
CA ALA A 70 12.27 6.63 -8.54
C ALA A 70 12.98 8.00 -8.45
N PRO A 71 12.29 9.14 -8.26
CA PRO A 71 12.97 10.43 -8.11
C PRO A 71 13.87 10.56 -6.87
N LEU A 72 13.80 9.63 -5.91
CA LEU A 72 14.72 9.60 -4.76
C LEU A 72 16.13 9.12 -5.13
N GLY A 73 16.34 8.54 -6.32
CA GLY A 73 17.67 8.10 -6.77
C GLY A 73 18.24 6.90 -6.00
N LEU A 74 17.39 6.12 -5.34
CA LEU A 74 17.77 4.90 -4.62
C LEU A 74 18.30 3.83 -5.58
N SER A 75 19.11 2.89 -5.07
CA SER A 75 19.43 1.68 -5.85
C SER A 75 18.16 0.86 -6.12
N ALA A 76 18.16 0.04 -7.18
CA ALA A 76 17.01 -0.80 -7.52
C ALA A 76 16.58 -1.69 -6.34
N THR A 77 17.53 -2.25 -5.58
CA THR A 77 17.26 -3.07 -4.41
C THR A 77 16.62 -2.26 -3.27
N GLU A 78 17.12 -1.06 -2.99
CA GLU A 78 16.57 -0.18 -1.96
C GLU A 78 15.18 0.34 -2.33
N GLN A 79 14.97 0.74 -3.59
CA GLN A 79 13.68 1.16 -4.11
C GLN A 79 12.63 0.04 -3.98
N ALA A 80 12.98 -1.17 -4.39
CA ALA A 80 12.09 -2.31 -4.33
C ALA A 80 11.82 -2.75 -2.88
N THR A 81 12.81 -2.62 -1.99
CA THR A 81 12.62 -2.84 -0.55
C THR A 81 11.68 -1.79 0.03
N ALA A 82 11.90 -0.52 -0.30
CA ALA A 82 11.09 0.59 0.17
C ALA A 82 9.63 0.49 -0.27
N ALA A 83 9.39 0.12 -1.53
CA ALA A 83 8.05 -0.10 -2.05
C ALA A 83 7.32 -1.22 -1.29
N ARG A 84 8.01 -2.36 -1.04
CA ARG A 84 7.45 -3.48 -0.28
C ARG A 84 7.17 -3.12 1.17
N THR A 85 8.08 -2.40 1.83
CA THR A 85 7.89 -1.94 3.21
C THR A 85 6.70 -0.98 3.33
N LEU A 86 6.58 -0.02 2.41
CA LEU A 86 5.46 0.91 2.37
C LEU A 86 4.14 0.15 2.16
N TRP A 87 4.09 -0.76 1.19
CA TRP A 87 2.90 -1.57 0.94
C TRP A 87 2.51 -2.44 2.14
N ALA A 88 3.48 -3.14 2.75
CA ALA A 88 3.23 -4.01 3.90
C ALA A 88 2.73 -3.22 5.12
N GLY A 89 3.30 -2.04 5.39
CA GLY A 89 2.86 -1.17 6.48
C GLY A 89 1.45 -0.62 6.28
N LEU A 90 1.14 -0.14 5.08
CA LEU A 90 -0.21 0.33 4.73
C LEU A 90 -1.24 -0.79 4.82
N HIS A 91 -0.92 -1.96 4.24
CA HIS A 91 -1.77 -3.14 4.32
C HIS A 91 -2.04 -3.53 5.77
N GLY A 92 -1.00 -3.60 6.61
CA GLY A 92 -1.14 -3.92 8.04
C GLY A 92 -2.03 -2.95 8.82
N ILE A 93 -1.88 -1.63 8.59
CA ILE A 93 -2.73 -0.60 9.22
C ILE A 93 -4.20 -0.84 8.87
N ILE A 94 -4.49 -1.09 7.60
CA ILE A 94 -5.86 -1.29 7.10
C ILE A 94 -6.44 -2.62 7.62
N SER A 95 -5.67 -3.72 7.56
CA SER A 95 -6.09 -5.02 8.10
C SER A 95 -6.38 -4.97 9.61
N LEU A 96 -5.55 -4.26 10.37
CA LEU A 96 -5.75 -4.08 11.81
C LEU A 96 -6.93 -3.16 12.15
N ALA A 97 -7.26 -2.19 11.31
CA ALA A 97 -8.45 -1.36 11.49
C ALA A 97 -9.75 -2.17 11.30
N ARG A 98 -9.72 -3.17 10.40
CA ARG A 98 -10.87 -4.03 10.09
C ARG A 98 -11.04 -5.19 11.06
N SER A 99 -9.95 -5.86 11.44
CA SER A 99 -9.98 -6.74 12.60
C SER A 99 -10.27 -5.85 13.81
N SER A 100 -11.16 -6.23 14.71
CA SER A 100 -11.68 -5.35 15.75
C SER A 100 -10.64 -4.83 16.78
N GLY A 101 -9.34 -5.00 16.54
CA GLY A 101 -8.21 -4.54 17.36
C GLY A 101 -8.01 -3.03 17.39
N LEU A 102 -7.98 -2.34 16.24
CA LEU A 102 -7.78 -0.87 16.24
C LEU A 102 -9.06 -0.08 16.58
N ALA A 103 -10.22 -0.57 16.13
CA ALA A 103 -11.50 0.04 16.49
C ALA A 103 -11.76 0.04 18.01
N ARG A 104 -11.18 -0.91 18.75
CA ARG A 104 -11.27 -1.00 20.22
C ARG A 104 -10.26 -0.13 20.96
N SER A 105 -9.17 0.29 20.32
CA SER A 105 -8.07 0.98 21.00
C SER A 105 -8.20 2.51 21.03
N GLY A 106 -9.23 3.08 20.39
CA GLY A 106 -9.42 4.54 20.31
C GLY A 106 -8.32 5.24 19.49
N VAL A 107 -7.51 4.48 18.77
CA VAL A 107 -6.45 5.00 17.91
C VAL A 107 -7.12 5.71 16.72
N GLY A 108 -6.55 6.85 16.30
CA GLY A 108 -7.13 7.74 15.28
C GLY A 108 -7.50 7.06 13.95
N SER A 109 -8.19 7.82 13.09
CA SER A 109 -8.67 7.35 11.78
C SER A 109 -7.61 6.55 11.00
N THR A 110 -8.02 5.40 10.42
CA THR A 110 -7.19 4.56 9.54
C THR A 110 -6.49 5.38 8.46
N ASP A 111 -7.22 6.31 7.82
CA ASP A 111 -6.69 7.24 6.83
C ASP A 111 -5.57 8.11 7.40
N ALA A 112 -5.78 8.66 8.60
CA ALA A 112 -4.78 9.49 9.26
C ALA A 112 -3.50 8.70 9.58
N LEU A 113 -3.64 7.47 10.07
CA LEU A 113 -2.50 6.58 10.34
C LEU A 113 -1.76 6.18 9.06
N ALA A 114 -2.49 5.77 8.02
CA ALA A 114 -1.92 5.38 6.74
C ALA A 114 -1.13 6.52 6.09
N ARG A 115 -1.72 7.73 6.07
CA ARG A 115 -1.04 8.94 5.56
C ARG A 115 0.16 9.32 6.43
N HIS A 116 0.02 9.26 7.75
CA HIS A 116 1.11 9.59 8.67
C HIS A 116 2.29 8.64 8.48
N PHE A 117 2.03 7.33 8.43
CA PHE A 117 3.04 6.30 8.14
C PHE A 117 3.74 6.57 6.80
N ALA A 118 2.99 6.80 5.72
CA ALA A 118 3.59 7.06 4.41
C ALA A 118 4.49 8.31 4.43
N VAL A 119 4.03 9.41 5.05
CA VAL A 119 4.81 10.65 5.13
C VAL A 119 6.07 10.49 5.97
N THR A 120 5.99 9.85 7.14
CA THR A 120 7.15 9.68 8.03
C THR A 120 8.14 8.69 7.46
N TYR A 121 7.67 7.62 6.83
CA TYR A 121 8.52 6.66 6.13
C TYR A 121 9.30 7.32 4.98
N LEU A 122 8.62 8.10 4.14
CA LEU A 122 9.28 8.86 3.07
C LEU A 122 10.31 9.86 3.60
N ALA A 123 9.99 10.57 4.69
CA ALA A 123 10.93 11.48 5.32
C ALA A 123 12.19 10.74 5.81
N GLY A 124 12.03 9.53 6.38
CA GLY A 124 13.14 8.67 6.78
C GLY A 124 14.00 8.20 5.60
N LEU A 125 13.38 7.81 4.48
CA LEU A 125 14.10 7.44 3.26
C LEU A 125 14.91 8.60 2.69
N THR A 126 14.34 9.80 2.63
CA THR A 126 15.05 10.99 2.13
C THR A 126 16.17 11.44 3.07
N ALA A 127 16.04 11.23 4.38
CA ALA A 127 17.09 11.58 5.33
C ALA A 127 18.28 10.58 5.33
N ALA A 128 18.05 9.36 4.84
CA ALA A 128 19.06 8.30 4.75
C ALA A 128 19.74 8.21 3.37
N ALA A 129 19.19 8.86 2.34
CA ALA A 129 19.73 8.95 0.99
C ALA A 129 20.71 10.13 0.85
#